data_AF-A0A7W0QTF7-F1
#
_entry.id   AF-A0A7W0QTF7-F1
#
_cell.length_a   1.000
_cell.length_b   1.000
_cell.length_c   1.000
_cell.angle_alpha   90.00
_cell.angle_beta   90.00
_cell.angle_gamma   90.00
#
_symmetry.space_group_name_H-M   'P 1'
#
loop_
_entity.id
_entity.type
_entity.pdbx_description
1 polymer ?
#
loop_
_entity_poly.entity_id
_entity_poly.type
_entity_poly.pdbx_seq_one_letter_code
_entity_poly.pdbx_strand_id
1 'polypeptide(L)'
;MRSAKAPHSLHILVVVAILATGCSTMVTGAPVPANGLRQDVADSDFEIVGSTDSEIDKTARNALTDINDYWSQTFPELFEGDFEPLTGGYYSIDPDDFDPEDYPDDIGCLDGDPENVANNAFYCFPQSDGGGDNIVYDRTLLESLAADYGRFLPALVMAHEFGHAIQGREPPPSERSIVYETQADCYAGAWTGWVAADNAKHFNIRAPELDDVVRGYLLLRDEPGSAADDERAHGSYFDRVSAFQEGFDSGAAACRDNYDEERLFTLDQLSPNDGETGNVSYDEAVTISERTLEVFWETAFDEVGQQSFVA
;
A
#
# COMPACT_ATOMS: atom_id res chain seq x y z
N MET A 1 6.48 -79.30 -17.30
CA MET A 1 5.60 -78.11 -17.44
C MET A 1 5.65 -77.31 -16.15
N ARG A 2 6.38 -76.20 -16.11
CA ARG A 2 6.25 -75.16 -15.07
C ARG A 2 5.95 -73.86 -15.81
N SER A 3 4.74 -73.36 -15.63
CA SER A 3 4.27 -72.10 -16.21
C SER A 3 4.90 -70.95 -15.45
N ALA A 4 5.71 -70.13 -16.11
CA ALA A 4 6.27 -68.92 -15.54
C ALA A 4 5.16 -67.85 -15.49
N LYS A 5 4.72 -67.50 -14.28
CA LYS A 5 3.82 -66.36 -14.08
C LYS A 5 4.60 -65.07 -14.35
N ALA A 6 4.13 -64.26 -15.30
CA ALA A 6 4.66 -62.92 -15.55
C ALA A 6 4.46 -62.04 -14.31
N PRO A 7 5.42 -61.15 -13.98
CA PRO A 7 5.36 -60.32 -12.78
C PRO A 7 4.33 -59.19 -12.96
N HIS A 8 3.09 -59.41 -12.50
CA HIS A 8 2.06 -58.37 -12.41
C HIS A 8 2.51 -57.15 -11.59
N SER A 9 3.49 -57.33 -10.70
CA SER A 9 4.06 -56.28 -9.85
C SER A 9 4.79 -55.18 -10.64
N LEU A 10 5.38 -55.51 -11.81
CA LEU A 10 6.13 -54.54 -12.60
C LEU A 10 5.20 -53.57 -13.36
N HIS A 11 4.06 -54.06 -13.83
CA HIS A 11 3.08 -53.23 -14.53
C HIS A 11 2.35 -52.25 -13.59
N ILE A 12 2.10 -52.65 -12.33
CA ILE A 12 1.49 -51.77 -11.32
C ILE A 12 2.43 -50.62 -10.96
N LEU A 13 3.73 -50.89 -10.78
CA LEU A 13 4.73 -49.86 -10.45
C LEU A 13 4.90 -48.83 -11.56
N VAL A 14 4.86 -49.25 -12.83
CA VAL A 14 4.95 -48.34 -13.98
C VAL A 14 3.70 -47.46 -14.11
N VAL A 15 2.51 -48.01 -13.85
CA VAL A 15 1.25 -47.23 -13.89
C VAL A 15 1.18 -46.19 -12.77
N VAL A 16 1.64 -46.53 -11.56
CA VAL A 16 1.69 -45.57 -10.42
C VAL A 16 2.70 -44.44 -10.69
N ALA A 17 3.86 -44.74 -11.29
CA ALA A 17 4.85 -43.73 -11.65
C ALA A 17 4.33 -42.77 -12.74
N ILE A 18 3.61 -43.29 -13.75
CA ILE A 18 3.02 -42.48 -14.82
C ILE A 18 1.86 -41.61 -14.30
N LEU A 19 1.07 -42.10 -13.34
CA LEU A 19 -0.01 -41.33 -12.70
C LEU A 19 0.53 -40.22 -11.78
N ALA A 20 1.68 -40.42 -11.14
CA ALA A 20 2.31 -39.41 -10.28
C ALA A 20 2.97 -38.25 -11.06
N THR A 21 3.35 -38.47 -12.33
CA THR A 21 3.94 -37.44 -13.20
C THR A 21 2.89 -36.64 -14.01
N GLY A 22 1.60 -36.98 -13.90
CA GLY A 22 0.57 -36.52 -14.82
C GLY A 22 0.05 -35.09 -14.63
N CYS A 23 0.18 -34.47 -13.45
CA CYS A 23 -0.36 -33.12 -13.20
C CYS A 23 0.42 -32.37 -12.08
N SER A 24 1.75 -32.41 -12.05
CA SER A 24 2.51 -31.52 -11.17
C SER A 24 2.84 -30.23 -11.91
N THR A 25 2.10 -29.16 -11.67
CA THR A 25 2.55 -27.82 -12.02
C THR A 25 3.66 -27.45 -11.03
N MET A 26 4.86 -27.14 -11.53
CA MET A 26 5.85 -26.48 -10.68
C MET A 26 5.43 -25.04 -10.56
N VAL A 27 4.93 -24.65 -9.39
CA VAL A 27 4.78 -23.25 -9.03
C VAL A 27 6.17 -22.78 -8.61
N THR A 28 6.83 -22.00 -9.46
CA THR A 28 8.06 -21.32 -9.11
C THR A 28 7.75 -20.22 -8.11
N GLY A 29 8.24 -20.34 -6.88
CA GLY A 29 8.09 -19.36 -5.82
C GLY A 29 8.61 -19.90 -4.48
N ALA A 30 9.07 -19.00 -3.60
CA ALA A 30 9.34 -19.38 -2.22
C ALA A 30 8.02 -19.54 -1.46
N PRO A 31 7.85 -20.58 -0.61
CA PRO A 31 6.67 -20.71 0.23
C PRO A 31 6.62 -19.55 1.23
N VAL A 32 5.50 -18.82 1.20
CA VAL A 32 5.24 -17.68 2.07
C VAL A 32 4.12 -18.07 3.06
N PRO A 33 4.28 -17.79 4.36
CA PRO A 33 3.25 -18.04 5.36
C PRO A 33 1.97 -17.25 5.09
N ALA A 34 0.83 -17.77 5.55
CA ALA A 34 -0.48 -17.18 5.27
C ALA A 34 -0.64 -15.76 5.84
N ASN A 35 0.08 -15.42 6.91
CA ASN A 35 0.09 -14.09 7.52
C ASN A 35 1.14 -13.13 6.92
N GLY A 36 2.02 -13.58 6.02
CA GLY A 36 3.03 -12.72 5.36
C GLY A 36 4.17 -12.24 6.23
N LEU A 37 4.13 -12.61 7.50
CA LEU A 37 5.23 -12.42 8.41
C LEU A 37 6.20 -13.57 8.22
N ARG A 38 7.47 -13.26 7.99
CA ARG A 38 8.53 -14.26 7.88
C ARG A 38 8.63 -15.08 9.18
N GLN A 39 8.30 -16.37 9.10
CA GLN A 39 8.30 -17.28 10.26
C GLN A 39 9.69 -17.74 10.69
N ASP A 40 10.70 -17.50 9.85
CA ASP A 40 12.12 -17.75 10.12
C ASP A 40 12.82 -16.59 10.84
N VAL A 41 12.08 -15.49 11.06
CA VAL A 41 12.53 -14.31 11.80
C VAL A 41 11.60 -14.13 13.00
N ALA A 42 12.16 -13.69 14.13
CA ALA A 42 11.36 -13.33 15.29
C ALA A 42 10.58 -12.04 15.00
N ASP A 43 9.39 -11.90 15.59
CA ASP A 43 8.67 -10.63 15.57
C ASP A 43 9.54 -9.52 16.15
N SER A 44 9.40 -8.32 15.59
CA SER A 44 10.15 -7.15 15.99
C SER A 44 9.68 -6.61 17.34
N ASP A 45 10.64 -6.27 18.20
CA ASP A 45 10.42 -5.56 19.47
C ASP A 45 10.29 -4.03 19.26
N PHE A 46 9.99 -3.57 18.05
CA PHE A 46 9.85 -2.14 17.70
C PHE A 46 8.85 -1.45 18.63
N GLU A 47 9.24 -0.36 19.27
CA GLU A 47 8.43 0.28 20.31
C GLU A 47 7.24 1.02 19.70
N ILE A 48 6.03 0.65 20.15
CA ILE A 48 4.77 1.32 19.83
C ILE A 48 4.04 1.48 21.17
N VAL A 49 3.76 2.71 21.59
CA VAL A 49 3.03 3.00 22.82
C VAL A 49 1.57 2.56 22.65
N GLY A 50 0.99 1.99 23.70
CA GLY A 50 -0.39 1.47 23.69
C GLY A 50 -0.56 0.11 23.01
N SER A 51 0.42 -0.37 22.24
CA SER A 51 0.33 -1.64 21.51
C SER A 51 0.32 -2.87 22.43
N THR A 52 -0.31 -3.94 21.94
CA THR A 52 -0.55 -5.20 22.64
C THR A 52 0.23 -6.37 22.00
N ASP A 53 -0.06 -7.61 22.44
CA ASP A 53 0.42 -8.85 21.81
C ASP A 53 -0.49 -9.33 20.65
N SER A 54 -1.42 -8.50 20.19
CA SER A 54 -2.31 -8.79 19.07
C SER A 54 -1.54 -9.04 17.77
N GLU A 55 -2.13 -9.79 16.83
CA GLU A 55 -1.50 -10.03 15.53
C GLU A 55 -1.37 -8.74 14.72
N ILE A 56 -2.28 -7.77 14.91
CA ILE A 56 -2.22 -6.50 14.19
C ILE A 56 -1.09 -5.61 14.71
N ASP A 57 -0.83 -5.61 16.02
CA ASP A 57 0.29 -4.84 16.58
C ASP A 57 1.63 -5.47 16.20
N LYS A 58 1.73 -6.80 16.15
CA LYS A 58 2.90 -7.48 15.58
C LYS A 58 3.12 -7.09 14.12
N THR A 59 2.03 -7.04 13.34
CA THR A 59 2.06 -6.60 11.93
C THR A 59 2.59 -5.16 11.84
N ALA A 60 2.09 -4.25 12.67
CA ALA A 60 2.56 -2.86 12.71
C ALA A 60 4.03 -2.75 13.13
N ARG A 61 4.47 -3.45 14.19
CA ARG A 61 5.88 -3.46 14.64
C ARG A 61 6.82 -3.96 13.55
N ASN A 62 6.47 -5.09 12.93
CA ASN A 62 7.25 -5.68 11.83
C ASN A 62 7.32 -4.71 10.64
N ALA A 63 6.22 -4.04 10.30
CA ALA A 63 6.14 -3.13 9.15
C ALA A 63 6.99 -1.89 9.41
N LEU A 64 6.79 -1.23 10.56
CA LEU A 64 7.54 -0.04 10.95
C LEU A 64 9.04 -0.31 11.08
N THR A 65 9.43 -1.53 11.47
CA THR A 65 10.84 -1.94 11.45
C THR A 65 11.40 -1.98 10.04
N ASP A 66 10.72 -2.66 9.12
CA ASP A 66 11.16 -2.79 7.74
C ASP A 66 11.08 -1.46 6.97
N ILE A 67 10.11 -0.59 7.30
CA ILE A 67 9.98 0.76 6.73
C ILE A 67 11.14 1.66 7.19
N ASN A 68 11.49 1.63 8.48
CA ASN A 68 12.66 2.37 8.97
C ASN A 68 13.96 1.84 8.33
N ASP A 69 14.10 0.53 8.15
CA ASP A 69 15.26 -0.06 7.46
C ASP A 69 15.35 0.42 6.01
N TYR A 70 14.24 0.38 5.27
CA TYR A 70 14.15 0.90 3.92
C TYR A 70 14.58 2.37 3.83
N TRP A 71 13.97 3.25 4.64
CA TRP A 71 14.29 4.67 4.59
C TRP A 71 15.71 5.00 5.08
N SER A 72 16.27 4.21 6.00
CA SER A 72 17.68 4.36 6.40
C SER A 72 18.67 4.15 5.25
N GLN A 73 18.27 3.36 4.24
CA GLN A 73 19.06 3.09 3.04
C GLN A 73 18.69 4.06 1.91
N THR A 74 17.40 4.26 1.67
CA THR A 74 16.89 5.00 0.50
C THR A 74 16.96 6.52 0.67
N PHE A 75 16.72 7.04 1.87
CA PHE A 75 16.74 8.49 2.10
C PHE A 75 18.09 9.14 1.74
N PRO A 76 19.26 8.67 2.24
CA PRO A 76 20.55 9.26 1.89
C PRO A 76 20.97 9.07 0.42
N GLU A 77 20.33 8.15 -0.31
CA GLU A 77 20.54 7.98 -1.75
C GLU A 77 19.74 9.00 -2.58
N LEU A 78 18.61 9.48 -2.06
CA LEU A 78 17.68 10.35 -2.78
C LEU A 78 17.71 11.81 -2.33
N PHE A 79 18.02 12.07 -1.06
CA PHE A 79 17.92 13.39 -0.43
C PHE A 79 19.24 13.83 0.19
N GLU A 80 19.32 15.10 0.59
CA GLU A 80 20.50 15.63 1.26
C GLU A 80 20.48 15.27 2.76
N GLY A 81 21.46 14.49 3.20
CA GLY A 81 21.63 14.15 4.62
C GLY A 81 21.37 12.69 4.93
N ASP A 82 21.43 12.35 6.22
CA ASP A 82 21.12 11.01 6.70
C ASP A 82 19.64 10.91 7.11
N PHE A 83 19.09 9.70 7.07
CA PHE A 83 17.75 9.44 7.59
C PHE A 83 17.71 9.61 9.10
N GLU A 84 16.83 10.47 9.58
CA GLU A 84 16.50 10.61 11.01
C GLU A 84 15.14 9.95 11.28
N PRO A 85 15.10 8.88 12.13
CA PRO A 85 13.86 8.26 12.57
C PRO A 85 12.90 9.25 13.26
N LEU A 86 11.63 8.88 13.36
CA LEU A 86 10.62 9.67 14.06
C LEU A 86 11.02 9.92 15.51
N THR A 87 11.00 11.18 15.92
CA THR A 87 11.39 11.60 17.28
C THR A 87 10.22 11.62 18.26
N GLY A 88 8.98 11.72 17.76
CA GLY A 88 7.77 11.71 18.57
C GLY A 88 7.22 10.32 18.89
N GLY A 89 7.73 9.27 18.22
CA GLY A 89 7.36 7.88 18.47
C GLY A 89 6.20 7.35 17.63
N TYR A 90 5.60 6.26 18.11
CA TYR A 90 4.54 5.51 17.42
C TYR A 90 3.47 5.09 18.42
N TYR A 91 2.20 5.25 18.07
CA TYR A 91 1.07 5.08 18.99
C TYR A 91 -0.03 4.22 18.38
N SER A 92 -0.39 3.15 19.09
CA SER A 92 -1.52 2.28 18.77
C SER A 92 -2.66 2.57 19.72
N ILE A 93 -3.74 3.15 19.22
CA ILE A 93 -4.90 3.52 20.04
C ILE A 93 -6.08 2.63 19.69
N ASP A 94 -6.78 2.15 20.70
CA ASP A 94 -8.16 1.66 20.56
C ASP A 94 -9.06 2.74 21.20
N PRO A 95 -9.80 3.55 20.41
CA PRO A 95 -10.62 4.63 20.97
C PRO A 95 -11.66 4.13 21.98
N ASP A 96 -12.19 2.92 21.77
CA ASP A 96 -13.21 2.31 22.63
C ASP A 96 -12.62 1.72 23.94
N ASP A 97 -11.29 1.54 24.02
CA ASP A 97 -10.56 0.99 25.18
C ASP A 97 -9.31 1.83 25.52
N PHE A 98 -9.44 3.15 25.49
CA PHE A 98 -8.34 4.08 25.76
C PHE A 98 -8.13 4.31 27.27
N ASP A 99 -6.91 4.05 27.76
CA ASP A 99 -6.44 4.46 29.10
C ASP A 99 -5.41 5.59 28.98
N PRO A 100 -5.72 6.83 29.39
CA PRO A 100 -4.79 7.96 29.34
C PRO A 100 -3.47 7.73 30.10
N GLU A 101 -3.42 6.83 31.10
CA GLU A 101 -2.19 6.56 31.86
C GLU A 101 -1.12 5.84 31.02
N ASP A 102 -1.50 5.20 29.91
CA ASP A 102 -0.61 4.46 29.03
C ASP A 102 0.08 5.35 27.97
N TYR A 103 -0.32 6.63 27.86
CA TYR A 103 0.12 7.54 26.80
C TYR A 103 0.71 8.84 27.37
N PRO A 104 1.57 9.54 26.62
CA PRO A 104 1.98 10.90 26.99
C PRO A 104 0.81 11.88 26.88
N ASP A 105 0.92 13.00 27.60
CA ASP A 105 -0.09 14.07 27.60
C ASP A 105 -0.32 14.69 26.20
N ASP A 106 0.66 14.58 25.30
CA ASP A 106 0.63 15.17 23.96
C ASP A 106 1.15 14.16 22.92
N ILE A 107 0.25 13.71 22.04
CA ILE A 107 0.51 12.82 20.89
C ILE A 107 0.51 13.64 19.58
N GLY A 108 0.54 14.96 19.68
CA GLY A 108 0.50 15.88 18.55
C GLY A 108 -0.91 16.07 18.03
N CYS A 109 -1.20 15.55 16.84
CA CYS A 109 -2.33 15.95 16.01
C CYS A 109 -3.71 15.45 16.47
N LEU A 110 -3.81 14.90 17.68
CA LEU A 110 -5.07 14.41 18.25
C LEU A 110 -5.78 15.45 19.13
N ASP A 111 -5.20 16.63 19.37
CA ASP A 111 -5.78 17.68 20.22
C ASP A 111 -6.22 17.19 21.62
N GLY A 112 -5.56 16.15 22.13
CA GLY A 112 -5.85 15.51 23.42
C GLY A 112 -7.11 14.64 23.45
N ASP A 113 -7.73 14.35 22.29
CA ASP A 113 -8.91 13.48 22.19
C ASP A 113 -8.58 12.22 21.36
N PRO A 114 -8.52 11.02 21.98
CA PRO A 114 -8.24 9.77 21.28
C PRO A 114 -9.29 9.44 20.22
N GLU A 115 -10.51 9.96 20.31
CA GLU A 115 -11.54 9.77 19.28
C GLU A 115 -11.15 10.38 17.93
N ASN A 116 -10.22 11.35 17.91
CA ASN A 116 -9.79 11.96 16.67
C ASN A 116 -9.02 11.00 15.74
N VAL A 117 -8.47 9.90 16.26
CA VAL A 117 -7.86 8.85 15.44
C VAL A 117 -8.84 7.76 15.02
N ALA A 118 -10.09 7.77 15.52
CA ALA A 118 -11.05 6.71 15.24
C ALA A 118 -11.27 6.50 13.73
N ASN A 119 -11.18 5.25 13.30
CA ASN A 119 -11.20 4.85 11.89
C ASN A 119 -10.15 5.54 11.02
N ASN A 120 -9.00 5.91 11.59
CA ASN A 120 -7.93 6.59 10.86
C ASN A 120 -6.51 6.21 11.31
N ALA A 121 -5.53 6.64 10.53
CA ALA A 121 -4.13 6.69 10.87
C ALA A 121 -3.56 8.05 10.44
N PHE A 122 -2.55 8.54 11.16
CA PHE A 122 -1.93 9.82 10.87
C PHE A 122 -0.43 9.77 11.13
N TYR A 123 0.32 10.42 10.25
CA TYR A 123 1.54 11.10 10.63
C TYR A 123 1.24 12.49 11.18
N CYS A 124 1.50 12.69 12.47
CA CYS A 124 1.41 13.99 13.10
C CYS A 124 2.70 14.79 12.85
N PHE A 125 2.60 15.91 12.14
CA PHE A 125 3.73 16.80 11.90
C PHE A 125 4.25 17.42 13.20
N PRO A 126 5.57 17.74 13.28
CA PRO A 126 6.13 18.47 14.42
C PRO A 126 5.37 19.76 14.69
N GLN A 127 4.94 19.98 15.94
CA GLN A 127 4.19 21.18 16.32
C GLN A 127 5.07 22.21 17.03
N SER A 128 4.62 23.46 17.04
CA SER A 128 5.39 24.60 17.54
C SER A 128 5.52 24.66 19.07
N ASP A 129 4.62 24.00 19.78
CA ASP A 129 4.47 23.98 21.23
C ASP A 129 4.98 22.68 21.90
N GLY A 130 5.53 21.76 21.10
CA GLY A 130 5.92 20.41 21.52
C GLY A 130 5.04 19.35 20.85
N GLY A 131 5.47 18.09 20.88
CA GLY A 131 4.72 16.99 20.24
C GLY A 131 4.87 16.94 18.70
N GLY A 132 4.28 15.91 18.09
CA GLY A 132 4.42 15.64 16.65
C GLY A 132 5.68 14.84 16.29
N ASP A 133 5.95 14.73 14.98
CA ASP A 133 6.93 13.81 14.38
C ASP A 133 6.70 12.36 14.83
N ASN A 134 5.43 11.93 14.79
CA ASN A 134 4.99 10.63 15.23
C ASN A 134 3.90 10.05 14.32
N ILE A 135 3.77 8.72 14.33
CA ILE A 135 2.63 8.05 13.70
C ILE A 135 1.67 7.58 14.79
N VAL A 136 0.39 7.84 14.60
CA VAL A 136 -0.69 7.38 15.47
C VAL A 136 -1.78 6.71 14.64
N TYR A 137 -2.31 5.59 15.11
CA TYR A 137 -3.31 4.84 14.36
C TYR A 137 -4.35 4.18 15.26
N ASP A 138 -5.56 4.04 14.73
CA ASP A 138 -6.61 3.20 15.30
C ASP A 138 -6.28 1.72 15.03
N ARG A 139 -6.05 0.97 16.09
CA ARG A 139 -5.79 -0.48 16.03
C ARG A 139 -6.96 -1.21 15.40
N THR A 140 -8.19 -0.86 15.77
CA THR A 140 -9.41 -1.54 15.31
C THR A 140 -9.66 -1.30 13.82
N LEU A 141 -9.27 -0.12 13.31
CA LEU A 141 -9.20 0.12 11.86
C LEU A 141 -8.28 -0.89 11.20
N LEU A 142 -7.02 -0.99 11.66
CA LEU A 142 -6.05 -1.89 11.04
C LEU A 142 -6.51 -3.36 11.08
N GLU A 143 -7.18 -3.79 12.16
CA GLU A 143 -7.79 -5.12 12.25
C GLU A 143 -8.87 -5.33 11.18
N SER A 144 -9.74 -4.33 10.99
CA SER A 144 -10.81 -4.39 9.99
C SER A 144 -10.24 -4.45 8.56
N LEU A 145 -9.22 -3.63 8.26
CA LEU A 145 -8.53 -3.62 6.97
C LEU A 145 -7.85 -4.97 6.69
N ALA A 146 -7.17 -5.54 7.69
CA ALA A 146 -6.54 -6.85 7.56
C ALA A 146 -7.57 -7.97 7.25
N ALA A 147 -8.75 -7.88 7.88
CA ALA A 147 -9.82 -8.87 7.72
C ALA A 147 -10.48 -8.79 6.34
N ASP A 148 -10.73 -7.59 5.83
CA ASP A 148 -11.52 -7.37 4.62
C ASP A 148 -10.68 -7.36 3.33
N TYR A 149 -9.44 -6.86 3.40
CA TYR A 149 -8.57 -6.61 2.24
C TYR A 149 -7.18 -7.23 2.40
N GLY A 150 -7.07 -8.19 3.32
CA GLY A 150 -5.87 -8.97 3.48
C GLY A 150 -4.80 -8.29 4.32
N ARG A 151 -3.92 -9.14 4.83
CA ARG A 151 -2.93 -8.86 5.86
C ARG A 151 -1.91 -7.75 5.53
N PHE A 152 -1.71 -7.40 4.25
CA PHE A 152 -0.68 -6.46 3.84
C PHE A 152 -1.16 -5.01 3.92
N LEU A 153 -2.47 -4.79 3.81
CA LEU A 153 -3.04 -3.44 3.81
C LEU A 153 -2.67 -2.63 5.07
N PRO A 154 -2.67 -3.20 6.30
CA PRO A 154 -2.18 -2.47 7.47
C PRO A 154 -0.73 -1.99 7.36
N ALA A 155 0.15 -2.83 6.82
CA ALA A 155 1.56 -2.46 6.62
C ALA A 155 1.70 -1.36 5.55
N LEU A 156 0.83 -1.37 4.53
CA LEU A 156 0.77 -0.32 3.53
C LEU A 156 0.28 1.01 4.11
N VAL A 157 -0.74 1.00 5.00
CA VAL A 157 -1.17 2.21 5.73
C VAL A 157 0.02 2.80 6.50
N MET A 158 0.77 1.98 7.23
CA MET A 158 1.99 2.47 7.91
C MET A 158 3.01 3.08 6.93
N ALA A 159 3.19 2.48 5.75
CA ALA A 159 4.10 2.99 4.73
C ALA A 159 3.62 4.32 4.12
N HIS A 160 2.31 4.51 3.97
CA HIS A 160 1.69 5.77 3.54
C HIS A 160 1.92 6.87 4.58
N GLU A 161 1.63 6.62 5.86
CA GLU A 161 1.90 7.60 6.94
C GLU A 161 3.39 7.94 7.02
N PHE A 162 4.27 6.96 6.81
CA PHE A 162 5.71 7.23 6.72
C PHE A 162 6.08 8.06 5.49
N GLY A 163 5.33 7.97 4.40
CA GLY A 163 5.44 8.85 3.24
C GLY A 163 5.30 10.32 3.65
N HIS A 164 4.30 10.64 4.48
CA HIS A 164 4.16 11.99 5.05
C HIS A 164 5.34 12.39 5.94
N ALA A 165 5.94 11.44 6.67
CA ALA A 165 7.16 11.71 7.42
C ALA A 165 8.34 12.12 6.51
N ILE A 166 8.48 11.48 5.35
CA ILE A 166 9.49 11.86 4.36
C ILE A 166 9.18 13.22 3.77
N GLN A 167 7.92 13.50 3.44
CA GLN A 167 7.50 14.80 2.95
C GLN A 167 7.74 15.91 3.98
N GLY A 168 7.59 15.64 5.27
CA GLY A 168 7.90 16.59 6.35
C GLY A 168 9.38 16.92 6.49
N ARG A 169 10.27 16.16 5.84
CA ARG A 169 11.73 16.37 5.81
C ARG A 169 12.19 17.14 4.57
N GLU A 170 11.31 17.35 3.60
CA GLU A 170 11.58 18.01 2.33
C GLU A 170 10.68 19.23 2.10
N PRO A 171 11.03 20.16 1.20
CA PRO A 171 10.10 21.17 0.74
C PRO A 171 8.85 20.51 0.13
N PRO A 172 7.63 20.99 0.45
CA PRO A 172 6.42 20.39 -0.09
C PRO A 172 6.40 20.50 -1.62
N PRO A 173 6.00 19.43 -2.34
CA PRO A 173 5.96 19.44 -3.80
C PRO A 173 4.91 20.40 -4.39
N SER A 174 3.89 20.72 -3.60
CA SER A 174 2.68 21.43 -4.02
C SER A 174 1.88 21.84 -2.78
N GLU A 175 1.11 22.93 -2.87
CA GLU A 175 0.11 23.29 -1.85
C GLU A 175 -1.20 22.49 -1.97
N ARG A 176 -1.37 21.73 -3.07
CA ARG A 176 -2.55 20.89 -3.32
C ARG A 176 -2.46 19.58 -2.54
N SER A 177 -3.45 19.33 -1.68
CA SER A 177 -3.55 18.11 -0.85
C SER A 177 -3.44 16.83 -1.68
N ILE A 178 -4.14 16.75 -2.82
CA ILE A 178 -4.10 15.58 -3.70
C ILE A 178 -2.70 15.21 -4.21
N VAL A 179 -1.82 16.20 -4.45
CA VAL A 179 -0.43 15.93 -4.84
C VAL A 179 0.36 15.35 -3.67
N TYR A 180 0.12 15.88 -2.49
CA TYR A 180 0.75 15.45 -1.25
C TYR A 180 0.36 14.01 -0.90
N GLU A 181 -0.95 13.72 -0.89
CA GLU A 181 -1.52 12.41 -0.59
C GLU A 181 -1.07 11.33 -1.60
N THR A 182 -1.14 11.63 -2.88
CA THR A 182 -0.70 10.68 -3.91
C THR A 182 0.83 10.47 -3.92
N GLN A 183 1.63 11.47 -3.54
CA GLN A 183 3.06 11.24 -3.37
C GLN A 183 3.35 10.30 -2.18
N ALA A 184 2.59 10.39 -1.08
CA ALA A 184 2.68 9.43 0.02
C ALA A 184 2.30 8.00 -0.42
N ASP A 185 1.26 7.85 -1.26
CA ASP A 185 0.94 6.57 -1.90
C ASP A 185 2.08 6.04 -2.78
N CYS A 186 2.74 6.92 -3.54
CA CYS A 186 3.90 6.54 -4.34
C CYS A 186 5.04 6.03 -3.45
N TYR A 187 5.35 6.73 -2.35
CA TYR A 187 6.37 6.26 -1.40
C TYR A 187 6.00 4.91 -0.77
N ALA A 188 4.72 4.70 -0.44
CA ALA A 188 4.22 3.42 0.05
C ALA A 188 4.36 2.31 -1.01
N GLY A 189 4.12 2.63 -2.29
CA GLY A 189 4.38 1.78 -3.44
C GLY A 189 5.84 1.39 -3.57
N ALA A 190 6.76 2.35 -3.45
CA ALA A 190 8.20 2.11 -3.53
C ALA A 190 8.71 1.16 -2.45
N TRP A 191 8.26 1.36 -1.20
CA TRP A 191 8.53 0.41 -0.12
C TRP A 191 7.96 -0.98 -0.43
N THR A 192 6.72 -1.04 -0.94
CA THR A 192 6.08 -2.32 -1.30
C THR A 192 6.83 -3.06 -2.41
N GLY A 193 7.37 -2.35 -3.41
CA GLY A 193 8.25 -2.90 -4.43
C GLY A 193 9.54 -3.47 -3.85
N TRP A 194 10.13 -2.78 -2.87
CA TRP A 194 11.30 -3.25 -2.12
C TRP A 194 11.02 -4.53 -1.31
N VAL A 195 9.84 -4.62 -0.68
CA VAL A 195 9.35 -5.85 0.00
C VAL A 195 9.14 -6.97 -1.01
N ALA A 196 8.52 -6.70 -2.16
CA ALA A 196 8.27 -7.67 -3.22
C ALA A 196 9.58 -8.21 -3.85
N ALA A 197 10.65 -7.43 -3.80
CA ALA A 197 12.00 -7.83 -4.17
C ALA A 197 12.73 -8.67 -3.10
N ASP A 198 12.03 -9.12 -2.04
CA ASP A 198 12.54 -9.98 -0.97
C ASP A 198 13.58 -9.30 -0.05
N ASN A 199 13.68 -7.97 -0.07
CA ASN A 199 14.65 -7.25 0.75
C ASN A 199 14.20 -7.05 2.20
N ALA A 200 12.89 -7.01 2.44
CA ALA A 200 12.32 -6.82 3.77
C ALA A 200 12.54 -8.03 4.68
N LYS A 201 12.92 -7.76 5.94
CA LYS A 201 13.31 -8.79 6.89
C LYS A 201 12.11 -9.49 7.51
N HIS A 202 11.06 -8.75 7.86
CA HIS A 202 9.90 -9.30 8.56
C HIS A 202 8.72 -9.52 7.63
N PHE A 203 8.58 -8.73 6.56
CA PHE A 203 7.48 -8.81 5.61
C PHE A 203 7.83 -9.50 4.28
N ASN A 204 6.81 -10.08 3.68
CA ASN A 204 6.77 -10.39 2.25
C ASN A 204 5.37 -10.21 1.68
N ILE A 205 5.31 -10.03 0.37
CA ILE A 205 4.07 -9.91 -0.39
C ILE A 205 4.08 -10.83 -1.60
N ARG A 206 2.97 -11.51 -1.85
CA ARG A 206 2.78 -12.33 -3.06
C ARG A 206 2.00 -11.52 -4.10
N ALA A 207 2.19 -11.85 -5.38
CA ALA A 207 1.46 -11.20 -6.46
C ALA A 207 -0.08 -11.18 -6.27
N PRO A 208 -0.76 -12.27 -5.84
CA PRO A 208 -2.21 -12.21 -5.60
C PRO A 208 -2.63 -11.26 -4.47
N GLU A 209 -1.72 -10.87 -3.59
CA GLU A 209 -2.01 -9.97 -2.47
C GLU A 209 -1.86 -8.51 -2.87
N LEU A 210 -1.16 -8.24 -3.99
CA LEU A 210 -1.23 -6.94 -4.65
C LEU A 210 -2.66 -6.66 -5.14
N ASP A 211 -3.41 -7.69 -5.57
CA ASP A 211 -4.81 -7.51 -5.95
C ASP A 211 -5.67 -7.08 -4.74
N ASP A 212 -5.37 -7.61 -3.55
CA ASP A 212 -6.07 -7.26 -2.32
C ASP A 212 -5.72 -5.83 -1.86
N VAL A 213 -4.45 -5.43 -1.99
CA VAL A 213 -3.99 -4.04 -1.80
C VAL A 213 -4.73 -3.08 -2.72
N VAL A 214 -4.77 -3.40 -4.01
CA VAL A 214 -5.48 -2.60 -5.02
C VAL A 214 -6.97 -2.50 -4.68
N ARG A 215 -7.60 -3.56 -4.17
CA ARG A 215 -8.99 -3.47 -3.67
C ARG A 215 -9.12 -2.58 -2.44
N GLY A 216 -8.15 -2.60 -1.53
CA GLY A 216 -8.12 -1.75 -0.33
C GLY A 216 -8.21 -0.26 -0.65
N TYR A 217 -7.55 0.19 -1.73
CA TYR A 217 -7.66 1.56 -2.23
C TYR A 217 -9.08 2.00 -2.58
N LEU A 218 -10.02 1.07 -2.81
CA LEU A 218 -11.43 1.44 -2.99
C LEU A 218 -12.02 2.08 -1.72
N LEU A 219 -11.59 1.70 -0.52
CA LEU A 219 -12.12 2.32 0.70
C LEU A 219 -11.48 3.66 1.02
N LEU A 220 -10.25 3.85 0.57
CA LEU A 220 -9.42 4.99 0.96
C LEU A 220 -9.51 6.14 -0.07
N ARG A 221 -10.25 5.96 -1.17
CA ARG A 221 -10.43 6.99 -2.21
C ARG A 221 -11.40 8.09 -1.79
N ASP A 222 -11.27 9.25 -2.41
CA ASP A 222 -12.36 10.21 -2.46
C ASP A 222 -13.46 9.72 -3.42
N GLU A 223 -14.72 10.03 -3.09
CA GLU A 223 -15.85 9.68 -3.94
C GLU A 223 -15.86 10.50 -5.25
N PRO A 224 -16.40 9.94 -6.36
CA PRO A 224 -16.56 10.67 -7.61
C PRO A 224 -17.32 11.99 -7.42
N GLY A 225 -16.79 13.06 -7.98
CA GLY A 225 -17.34 14.40 -7.85
C GLY A 225 -16.76 15.25 -6.73
N SER A 226 -15.88 14.69 -5.90
CA SER A 226 -15.08 15.49 -4.97
C SER A 226 -14.15 16.45 -5.72
N ALA A 227 -13.84 17.56 -5.06
CA ALA A 227 -13.01 18.60 -5.63
C ALA A 227 -11.51 18.28 -5.45
N ALA A 228 -10.74 18.25 -6.54
CA ALA A 228 -9.30 17.99 -6.47
C ALA A 228 -8.48 19.14 -5.87
N ASP A 229 -9.09 20.31 -5.67
CA ASP A 229 -8.54 21.46 -4.95
C ASP A 229 -9.03 21.55 -3.50
N ASP A 230 -9.79 20.55 -3.00
CA ASP A 230 -10.13 20.47 -1.58
C ASP A 230 -8.85 20.25 -0.75
N GLU A 231 -8.76 20.95 0.39
CA GLU A 231 -7.64 20.84 1.33
C GLU A 231 -7.53 19.43 1.94
N ARG A 232 -8.59 18.60 1.83
CA ARG A 232 -8.64 17.20 2.27
C ARG A 232 -8.72 16.20 1.12
N ALA A 233 -8.41 16.61 -0.11
CA ALA A 233 -8.47 15.71 -1.26
C ALA A 233 -7.33 14.67 -1.19
N HIS A 234 -7.68 13.39 -1.10
CA HIS A 234 -6.75 12.27 -1.20
C HIS A 234 -6.55 11.81 -2.65
N GLY A 235 -7.56 12.06 -3.50
CA GLY A 235 -7.58 11.63 -4.90
C GLY A 235 -8.56 10.50 -5.17
N SER A 236 -8.85 10.30 -6.46
CA SER A 236 -9.72 9.21 -6.88
C SER A 236 -9.02 7.85 -6.70
N TYR A 237 -9.78 6.76 -6.83
CA TYR A 237 -9.21 5.42 -6.86
C TYR A 237 -8.07 5.28 -7.90
N PHE A 238 -8.27 5.85 -9.09
CA PHE A 238 -7.28 5.75 -10.16
C PHE A 238 -6.04 6.57 -9.84
N ASP A 239 -6.21 7.76 -9.25
CA ASP A 239 -5.08 8.62 -8.86
C ASP A 239 -4.21 7.90 -7.84
N ARG A 240 -4.81 7.40 -6.77
CA ARG A 240 -4.12 6.73 -5.67
C ARG A 240 -3.45 5.42 -6.11
N VAL A 241 -4.15 4.57 -6.87
CA VAL A 241 -3.56 3.31 -7.40
C VAL A 241 -2.46 3.58 -8.42
N SER A 242 -2.63 4.58 -9.30
CA SER A 242 -1.58 4.94 -10.26
C SER A 242 -0.31 5.43 -9.56
N ALA A 243 -0.47 6.18 -8.47
CA ALA A 243 0.63 6.66 -7.67
C ALA A 243 1.37 5.54 -6.96
N PHE A 244 0.62 4.65 -6.29
CA PHE A 244 1.18 3.42 -5.71
C PHE A 244 1.94 2.59 -6.75
N GLN A 245 1.37 2.37 -7.93
CA GLN A 245 2.03 1.60 -9.01
C GLN A 245 3.31 2.27 -9.51
N GLU A 246 3.30 3.59 -9.68
CA GLU A 246 4.48 4.35 -10.08
C GLU A 246 5.65 4.14 -9.12
N GLY A 247 5.38 4.22 -7.82
CA GLY A 247 6.37 3.92 -6.78
C GLY A 247 6.81 2.45 -6.79
N PHE A 248 5.86 1.52 -6.89
CA PHE A 248 6.15 0.08 -6.93
C PHE A 248 7.08 -0.30 -8.07
N ASP A 249 6.84 0.25 -9.27
CA ASP A 249 7.60 -0.09 -10.48
C ASP A 249 8.90 0.73 -10.61
N SER A 250 8.89 2.00 -10.21
CA SER A 250 9.98 2.96 -10.48
C SER A 250 10.76 3.42 -9.24
N GLY A 251 10.34 2.99 -8.04
CA GLY A 251 10.98 3.33 -6.77
C GLY A 251 10.77 4.78 -6.32
N ALA A 252 11.31 5.11 -5.15
CA ALA A 252 11.06 6.40 -4.50
C ALA A 252 11.66 7.62 -5.24
N ALA A 253 12.61 7.42 -6.15
CA ALA A 253 13.13 8.50 -6.99
C ALA A 253 12.04 9.10 -7.89
N ALA A 254 11.17 8.26 -8.48
CA ALA A 254 10.05 8.74 -9.28
C ALA A 254 9.05 9.54 -8.44
N CYS A 255 8.80 9.10 -7.21
CA CYS A 255 7.93 9.80 -6.27
C CYS A 255 8.44 11.20 -5.90
N ARG A 256 9.77 11.37 -5.75
CA ARG A 256 10.40 12.68 -5.54
C ARG A 256 10.26 13.58 -6.77
N ASP A 257 10.46 13.01 -7.96
CA ASP A 257 10.67 13.79 -9.19
C ASP A 257 9.38 14.11 -9.96
N ASN A 258 8.31 13.31 -9.82
CA ASN A 258 7.12 13.36 -10.68
C ASN A 258 5.84 13.89 -9.98
N TYR A 259 5.98 14.42 -8.77
CA TYR A 259 4.86 14.94 -7.98
C TYR A 259 5.11 16.43 -7.77
N ASP A 260 4.49 17.25 -8.60
CA ASP A 260 4.52 18.71 -8.55
C ASP A 260 3.10 19.29 -8.72
N GLU A 261 2.98 20.62 -8.69
CA GLU A 261 1.69 21.30 -8.86
C GLU A 261 1.01 21.02 -10.22
N GLU A 262 1.77 20.70 -11.26
CA GLU A 262 1.30 20.51 -12.64
C GLU A 262 0.76 19.09 -12.88
N ARG A 263 0.95 18.17 -11.92
CA ARG A 263 0.44 16.80 -12.02
C ARG A 263 -1.07 16.78 -12.30
N LEU A 264 -1.43 15.99 -13.32
CA LEU A 264 -2.80 15.77 -13.74
C LEU A 264 -3.44 14.66 -12.90
N PHE A 265 -4.68 14.90 -12.49
CA PHE A 265 -5.48 13.95 -11.73
C PHE A 265 -6.80 13.68 -12.44
N THR A 266 -7.34 12.50 -12.18
CA THR A 266 -8.64 12.04 -12.66
C THR A 266 -9.78 12.45 -11.74
N LEU A 267 -9.48 12.75 -10.47
CA LEU A 267 -10.46 13.37 -9.58
C LEU A 267 -10.85 14.75 -10.13
N ASP A 268 -12.14 14.93 -10.36
CA ASP A 268 -12.72 16.20 -10.80
C ASP A 268 -14.15 16.32 -10.29
N GLN A 269 -14.62 17.55 -10.16
CA GLN A 269 -16.00 17.84 -9.76
C GLN A 269 -16.95 17.44 -10.89
N LEU A 270 -18.15 16.96 -10.54
CA LEU A 270 -19.17 16.67 -11.54
C LEU A 270 -19.63 17.95 -12.23
N SER A 271 -19.65 17.92 -13.55
CA SER A 271 -20.34 18.90 -14.36
C SER A 271 -21.85 18.67 -14.33
N PRO A 272 -22.68 19.68 -14.67
CA PRO A 272 -24.12 19.52 -14.78
C PRO A 272 -24.59 18.44 -15.78
N ASN A 273 -23.69 17.96 -16.65
CA ASN A 273 -23.99 16.93 -17.64
C ASN A 273 -23.67 15.51 -17.15
N ASP A 274 -23.01 15.35 -15.99
CA ASP A 274 -22.55 14.04 -15.49
C ASP A 274 -23.60 13.31 -14.63
N GLY A 275 -24.82 13.86 -14.58
CA GLY A 275 -25.87 13.39 -13.69
C GLY A 275 -25.58 13.70 -12.22
N GLU A 276 -26.57 13.45 -11.34
CA GLU A 276 -26.46 13.83 -9.91
C GLU A 276 -25.43 13.00 -9.12
N THR A 277 -24.96 11.87 -9.68
CA THR A 277 -24.07 10.93 -8.98
C THR A 277 -22.82 10.55 -9.79
N GLY A 278 -22.60 11.18 -10.95
CA GLY A 278 -21.56 10.78 -11.90
C GLY A 278 -21.87 9.48 -12.66
N ASN A 279 -22.94 8.77 -12.29
CA ASN A 279 -23.37 7.54 -12.97
C ASN A 279 -24.34 7.86 -14.12
N VAL A 280 -24.09 7.23 -15.26
CA VAL A 280 -24.99 7.22 -16.41
C VAL A 280 -25.69 5.86 -16.56
N SER A 281 -26.69 5.79 -17.44
CA SER A 281 -27.31 4.50 -17.78
C SER A 281 -26.31 3.55 -18.46
N TYR A 282 -26.55 2.24 -18.40
CA TYR A 282 -25.67 1.26 -19.05
C TYR A 282 -25.47 1.53 -20.54
N ASP A 283 -26.54 1.84 -21.28
CA ASP A 283 -26.46 2.12 -22.72
C ASP A 283 -25.64 3.39 -23.01
N GLU A 284 -25.74 4.38 -22.14
CA GLU A 284 -24.95 5.62 -22.21
C GLU A 284 -23.49 5.36 -21.85
N ALA A 285 -23.21 4.54 -20.83
CA ALA A 285 -21.85 4.13 -20.47
C ALA A 285 -21.15 3.39 -21.62
N VAL A 286 -21.86 2.50 -22.32
CA VAL A 286 -21.33 1.81 -23.52
C VAL A 286 -21.01 2.83 -24.62
N THR A 287 -21.92 3.78 -24.86
CA THR A 287 -21.72 4.83 -25.88
C THR A 287 -20.53 5.74 -25.56
N ILE A 288 -20.38 6.13 -24.29
CA ILE A 288 -19.23 6.92 -23.81
C ILE A 288 -17.95 6.12 -24.00
N SER A 289 -17.94 4.84 -23.59
CA SER A 289 -16.78 3.95 -23.69
C SER A 289 -16.31 3.76 -25.13
N GLU A 290 -17.23 3.58 -26.09
CA GLU A 290 -16.87 3.46 -27.51
C GLU A 290 -16.15 4.71 -28.02
N ARG A 291 -16.59 5.90 -27.61
CA ARG A 291 -15.99 7.18 -28.01
C ARG A 291 -14.65 7.43 -27.33
N THR A 292 -14.53 7.14 -26.03
CA THR A 292 -13.29 7.40 -25.28
C THR A 292 -12.21 6.39 -25.64
N LEU A 293 -12.56 5.14 -25.93
CA LEU A 293 -11.59 4.13 -26.41
C LEU A 293 -10.99 4.53 -27.75
N GLU A 294 -11.78 5.09 -28.67
CA GLU A 294 -11.25 5.58 -29.96
C GLU A 294 -10.19 6.66 -29.74
N VAL A 295 -10.50 7.69 -28.95
CA VAL A 295 -9.56 8.78 -28.60
C VAL A 295 -8.30 8.24 -27.91
N PHE A 296 -8.47 7.34 -26.94
CA PHE A 296 -7.34 6.73 -26.24
C PHE A 296 -6.42 5.97 -27.19
N TRP A 297 -6.98 5.06 -28.01
CA TRP A 297 -6.18 4.24 -28.90
C TRP A 297 -5.53 5.05 -30.02
N GLU A 298 -6.20 6.07 -30.55
CA GLU A 298 -5.59 7.01 -31.50
C GLU A 298 -4.35 7.68 -30.89
N THR A 299 -4.49 8.22 -29.67
CA THR A 299 -3.38 8.87 -28.96
C THR A 299 -2.24 7.88 -28.68
N ALA A 300 -2.58 6.72 -28.12
CA ALA A 300 -1.61 5.68 -27.79
C ALA A 300 -0.86 5.18 -29.04
N PHE A 301 -1.55 4.97 -30.17
CA PHE A 301 -0.90 4.56 -31.41
C PHE A 301 -0.04 5.66 -32.03
N ASP A 302 -0.40 6.93 -31.89
CA ASP A 302 0.40 8.05 -32.38
C ASP A 302 1.68 8.24 -31.56
N GLU A 303 1.62 8.06 -30.25
CA GLU A 303 2.77 8.16 -29.34
C GLU A 303 3.68 6.93 -29.43
N VAL A 304 3.10 5.73 -29.37
CA VAL A 304 3.85 4.46 -29.47
C VAL A 304 4.32 4.21 -30.90
N GLY A 305 3.56 4.60 -31.92
CA GLY A 305 3.96 4.47 -33.33
C GLY A 305 5.16 5.35 -33.72
N GLN A 306 5.50 6.33 -32.89
CA GLN A 306 6.71 7.16 -33.03
C GLN A 306 7.88 6.70 -32.15
N GLN A 307 7.67 5.75 -31.23
CA GLN A 307 8.72 5.12 -30.44
C GLN A 307 8.91 3.65 -30.86
N SER A 308 10.12 3.13 -30.70
CA SER A 308 10.35 1.71 -30.99
C SER A 308 9.71 0.88 -29.89
N PHE A 309 8.73 0.03 -30.21
CA PHE A 309 8.21 -0.95 -29.27
C PHE A 309 9.32 -1.96 -28.96
N VAL A 310 9.96 -1.82 -27.80
CA VAL A 310 10.92 -2.81 -27.28
C VAL A 310 10.15 -3.71 -26.35
N ALA A 311 9.80 -4.89 -26.86
CA ALA A 311 9.18 -5.97 -26.08
C ALA A 311 10.19 -6.61 -25.11
#